data_AF-A0A2K3LJF2-F1
#
_entry.id   AF-A0A2K3LJF2-F1
#
_cell.length_a   1.000
_cell.length_b   1.000
_cell.length_c   1.000
_cell.angle_alpha   90.00
_cell.angle_beta   90.00
_cell.angle_gamma   90.00
#
_symmetry.space_group_name_H-M   'P 1'
#
loop_
_entity.id
_entity.type
_entity.pdbx_description
1 polymer ?
#
loop_
_entity_poly.entity_id
_entity_poly.type
_entity_poly.pdbx_seq_one_letter_code
_entity_poly.pdbx_strand_id
1 'polypeptide(L)' 'RVGRQVVNIPSFMVRVDSQKHIDFSLTSPFGGGLPGRVKRKNAKAAAKKASGGSGDEEDED' A
#
# COMPACT_ATOMS: atom_id res chain seq x y z
N ARG A 1 9.54 -5.97 6.09
CA ARG A 1 10.79 -5.21 6.29
C ARG A 1 11.68 -6.01 7.20
N VAL A 2 12.98 -5.99 6.95
CA VAL A 2 14.00 -6.57 7.84
C VAL A 2 14.73 -5.37 8.44
N GLY A 3 14.51 -5.11 9.72
CA GLY A 3 14.94 -3.84 10.33
C GLY A 3 14.28 -2.65 9.64
N ARG A 4 15.09 -1.75 9.08
CA ARG A 4 14.61 -0.52 8.40
C ARG A 4 14.35 -0.72 6.90
N GLN A 5 14.82 -1.83 6.31
CA GLN A 5 14.78 -2.04 4.86
C GLN A 5 13.58 -2.87 4.44
N VAL A 6 12.88 -2.41 3.40
CA VAL A 6 11.86 -3.22 2.72
C VAL A 6 12.57 -4.25 1.85
N VAL A 7 12.17 -5.51 1.99
CA VAL A 7 12.69 -6.65 1.21
C VAL A 7 11.50 -7.24 0.46
N ASN A 8 11.66 -7.42 -0.84
CA ASN A 8 10.62 -7.92 -1.77
C ASN A 8 11.01 -9.25 -2.44
N ILE A 9 12.16 -9.83 -2.09
CA ILE A 9 12.63 -11.12 -2.61
C ILE A 9 12.42 -12.19 -1.53
N PRO A 10 11.69 -13.28 -1.80
CA PRO A 10 11.39 -14.30 -0.80
C PRO A 10 12.60 -15.18 -0.43
N SER A 11 13.63 -15.22 -1.29
CA SER A 11 14.87 -15.98 -1.07
C SER A 11 15.96 -15.19 -0.31
N PHE A 12 15.64 -14.01 0.22
CA PHE A 12 16.60 -13.23 1.00
C PHE A 12 16.99 -13.96 2.30
N MET A 13 18.27 -14.26 2.48
CA MET A 13 18.79 -14.91 3.69
C MET A 13 18.82 -13.92 4.87
N VAL A 14 17.96 -14.14 5.87
CA VAL A 14 17.91 -13.32 7.08
C VAL A 14 18.96 -13.79 8.09
N ARG A 15 19.78 -12.85 8.59
CA ARG A 15 20.72 -13.09 9.69
C ARG A 15 19.98 -13.25 11.03
N VAL A 16 20.53 -14.06 11.94
CA VAL A 16 19.93 -14.36 13.26
C VAL A 16 19.58 -13.08 14.05
N ASP A 17 20.47 -12.09 14.07
CA ASP A 17 20.25 -10.82 14.78
C ASP A 17 19.06 -10.02 14.22
N SER A 18 18.80 -10.15 12.92
CA SER A 18 17.74 -9.43 12.21
C SER A 18 16.40 -10.18 12.22
N GLN A 19 16.37 -11.45 12.63
CA GLN A 19 15.15 -12.26 12.66
C GLN A 19 14.05 -11.62 13.51
N LYS A 20 14.41 -11.04 14.68
CA LYS A 20 13.46 -10.35 15.57
C LYS A 20 12.91 -9.04 15.01
N HIS A 21 13.53 -8.53 13.94
CA HIS A 21 13.20 -7.25 13.34
C HIS A 21 12.44 -7.42 12.01
N ILE A 22 11.83 -8.59 11.79
CA ILE A 22 10.95 -8.86 10.65
C ILE A 22 9.54 -8.40 10.99
N ASP A 23 8.99 -7.49 10.19
CA ASP A 23 7.61 -7.00 10.34
C ASP A 23 7.08 -6.44 9.01
N PHE A 24 5.81 -6.05 8.91
CA PHE A 24 5.32 -5.25 7.78
C PHE A 24 6.08 -3.92 7.68
N SER A 25 6.13 -3.36 6.45
CA SER A 25 6.62 -1.98 6.28
C SER A 25 5.64 -1.02 6.96
N LEU A 26 6.15 0.04 7.60
CA LEU A 26 5.31 1.11 8.17
C LEU A 26 4.47 1.82 7.09
N THR A 27 4.95 1.80 5.84
CA THR A 27 4.23 2.35 4.69
C THR A 27 3.25 1.36 4.05
N SER A 28 3.25 0.09 4.48
CA SER A 28 2.35 -0.93 3.96
C SER A 28 0.94 -0.71 4.53
N PRO A 29 -0.14 -0.92 3.75
CA PRO A 29 -1.50 -0.93 4.28
C PRO A 29 -1.70 -1.89 5.46
N PHE A 30 -0.95 -3.01 5.48
CA PHE A 30 -1.01 -3.99 6.56
C PHE A 30 -0.13 -3.63 7.77
N GLY A 31 0.75 -2.64 7.64
CA GLY A 31 1.62 -2.14 8.72
C GLY A 31 1.16 -0.79 9.28
N GLY A 32 -0.12 -0.44 9.11
CA GLY A 32 -0.68 0.86 9.55
C GLY A 32 -0.53 2.01 8.56
N GLY A 33 -0.01 1.74 7.35
CA GLY A 33 0.07 2.72 6.26
C GLY A 33 -1.28 2.96 5.58
N LEU A 34 -1.29 3.93 4.65
CA LEU A 34 -2.48 4.29 3.90
C LEU A 34 -3.03 3.11 3.07
N PRO A 35 -4.34 3.03 2.83
CA PRO A 35 -4.94 2.07 1.91
C PRO A 35 -4.25 2.06 0.54
N GLY A 36 -4.17 0.90 -0.12
CA GLY A 36 -3.51 0.75 -1.42
C GLY A 36 -4.11 1.60 -2.55
N ARG A 37 -3.38 1.75 -3.67
CA ARG A 37 -3.75 2.62 -4.80
C ARG A 37 -5.19 2.40 -5.28
N VAL A 38 -5.58 1.15 -5.53
CA VAL A 38 -6.92 0.80 -6.04
C VAL A 38 -8.01 1.20 -5.03
N LYS A 39 -7.84 0.89 -3.75
CA LYS A 39 -8.81 1.27 -2.70
C LYS A 39 -8.95 2.79 -2.59
N ARG A 40 -7.85 3.55 -2.74
CA ARG A 40 -7.90 5.02 -2.79
C ARG A 40 -8.56 5.55 -4.07
N LYS A 41 -8.29 4.96 -5.25
CA LYS A 41 -8.95 5.34 -6.53
C LYS A 41 -10.47 5.18 -6.38
N ASN A 42 -10.91 4.03 -5.84
CA ASN A 42 -12.33 3.74 -5.65
C ASN A 42 -12.98 4.66 -4.62
N ALA A 43 -12.32 4.95 -3.50
CA ALA A 43 -12.84 5.89 -2.49
C ALA A 43 -12.99 7.31 -3.04
N LYS A 44 -12.03 7.79 -3.83
CA LYS A 44 -12.12 9.09 -4.51
C LYS A 44 -13.26 9.12 -5.53
N ALA A 45 -13.41 8.07 -6.33
CA ALA A 45 -14.52 7.97 -7.28
C ALA A 45 -15.89 7.95 -6.58
N ALA A 46 -16.02 7.22 -5.47
CA ALA A 46 -17.23 7.20 -4.66
C ALA A 46 -17.55 8.59 -4.07
N ALA A 47 -16.54 9.29 -3.55
CA ALA A 47 -16.71 10.65 -3.02
C ALA A 47 -17.17 11.64 -4.11
N LYS A 48 -16.56 11.59 -5.31
CA LYS A 48 -16.98 12.42 -6.47
C LYS A 48 -18.42 12.15 -6.91
N LYS A 49 -18.82 10.87 -6.93
CA LYS A 49 -20.22 10.48 -7.24
C LYS A 49 -21.19 10.99 -6.17
N ALA A 50 -20.82 10.90 -4.89
CA ALA A 50 -21.63 11.39 -3.78
C ALA A 50 -21.77 12.92 -3.77
N SER A 51 -20.79 13.66 -4.29
CA SER A 51 -20.84 15.12 -4.41
C SER A 51 -21.53 15.63 -5.69
N GLY A 52 -22.25 14.77 -6.42
CA GLY A 52 -23.05 15.17 -7.59
C GLY A 52 -22.25 15.49 -8.86
N GLY A 53 -20.96 15.13 -8.92
CA GLY A 53 -20.16 15.28 -10.13
C GLY A 53 -20.50 14.19 -11.14
N SER A 54 -21.43 14.49 -12.06
CA SER A 54 -21.62 13.72 -13.29
C SER A 54 -20.46 14.02 -14.24
N GLY A 55 -19.72 13.00 -14.66
CA GLY A 55 -18.52 13.18 -15.48
C GLY A 55 -17.79 11.87 -15.65
N ASP A 56 -18.39 11.01 -16.47
CA ASP A 56 -17.73 9.96 -17.22
C ASP A 56 -16.59 10.59 -18.04
N GLU A 57 -15.34 10.36 -17.64
CA GLU A 57 -14.15 10.50 -18.48
C GLU A 57 -13.15 9.43 -18.04
N GLU A 58 -13.25 8.30 -18.74
CA GLU A 58 -12.18 7.59 -19.43
C GLU A 58 -10.88 7.27 -18.65
N ASP A 59 -10.58 5.97 -18.62
CA ASP A 59 -9.22 5.46 -18.46
C ASP A 59 -8.31 6.09 -19.54
N GLU A 60 -7.27 6.82 -19.14
CA GLU A 60 -5.98 6.89 -19.85
C GLU A 60 -4.87 7.35 -18.87
N ASP A 61 -3.81 6.52 -18.78
CA ASP A 61 -2.54 6.59 -18.01
C ASP A 61 -2.49 6.24 -16.49
#